data_AF-A7DZU4-F1
#
_entry.id   AF-A7DZU4-F1
#
_cell.length_a   1.000
_cell.length_b   1.000
_cell.length_c   1.000
_cell.angle_alpha   90.00
_cell.angle_beta   90.00
_cell.angle_gamma   90.00
#
_symmetry.space_group_name_H-M   'P 1'
#
loop_
_entity.id
_entity.type
_entity.pdbx_description
1 polymer ?
#
loop_
_entity_poly.entity_id
_entity_poly.type
_entity_poly.pdbx_seq_one_letter_code
_entity_poly.pdbx_strand_id
1 'polypeptide(L)'
;MIAFDEPISQLDPISAEEVLNSIKRLNRDLGKTIILVEQRLDKCFHMADRIIFMENGEIIGQGTPKNIPENIVNKYHLPTITYIFKEAGLQTLPITVKEGRDIIRNNKFQDLKEDD
;
A
#
# COMPACT_ATOMS: atom_id res chain seq x y z
N MET A 1 22.02 -0.81 6.80
CA MET A 1 20.95 -1.26 5.90
C MET A 1 20.54 -2.65 6.34
N ILE A 2 19.25 -2.94 6.40
CA ILE A 2 18.69 -4.25 6.78
C ILE A 2 17.68 -4.64 5.70
N ALA A 3 17.72 -5.90 5.26
CA ALA A 3 16.76 -6.44 4.30
C ALA A 3 15.93 -7.53 4.98
N PHE A 4 14.62 -7.49 4.77
CA PHE A 4 13.69 -8.51 5.21
C PHE A 4 12.99 -9.11 3.99
N ASP A 5 12.97 -10.44 3.94
CA ASP A 5 12.29 -11.21 2.90
C ASP A 5 11.06 -11.87 3.51
N GLU A 6 9.87 -11.37 3.14
CA GLU A 6 8.56 -11.78 3.65
C GLU A 6 8.50 -12.02 5.18
N PRO A 7 8.88 -11.03 6.01
CA PRO A 7 9.00 -11.22 7.45
C PRO A 7 7.67 -11.44 8.18
N ILE A 8 6.54 -11.15 7.52
CA ILE A 8 5.20 -11.41 8.07
C ILE A 8 4.50 -12.60 7.40
N SER A 9 5.24 -13.40 6.63
CA SER A 9 4.74 -14.68 6.12
C SER A 9 4.30 -15.58 7.27
N GLN A 10 3.17 -16.25 7.11
CA GLN A 10 2.60 -17.21 8.08
C GLN A 10 2.22 -16.64 9.46
N LEU A 11 2.41 -15.33 9.71
CA LEU A 11 1.95 -14.69 10.93
C LEU A 11 0.47 -14.36 10.85
N ASP A 12 -0.22 -14.54 11.99
CA ASP A 12 -1.56 -14.01 12.18
C ASP A 12 -1.55 -12.48 12.12
N PRO A 13 -2.72 -11.84 11.91
CA PRO A 13 -2.79 -10.40 11.71
C PRO A 13 -2.20 -9.55 12.83
N ILE A 14 -2.22 -10.01 14.09
CA ILE A 14 -1.74 -9.26 15.25
C ILE A 14 -0.21 -9.34 15.30
N SER A 15 0.36 -10.54 15.24
CA SER A 15 1.82 -10.70 15.25
C SER A 15 2.49 -10.05 14.03
N ALA A 16 1.85 -10.08 12.85
CA ALA A 16 2.33 -9.34 11.69
C ALA A 16 2.45 -7.83 11.96
N GLU A 17 1.48 -7.25 12.66
CA GLU A 17 1.50 -5.82 13.02
C GLU A 17 2.61 -5.49 14.04
N GLU A 18 2.85 -6.36 15.02
CA GLU A 18 3.95 -6.21 15.97
C GLU A 18 5.33 -6.24 15.28
N VAL A 19 5.52 -7.15 14.32
CA VAL A 19 6.74 -7.24 13.51
C VAL A 19 6.92 -5.97 12.67
N LEU A 20 5.89 -5.54 11.95
CA LEU A 20 5.95 -4.32 11.13
C LEU A 20 6.22 -3.07 11.99
N ASN A 21 5.62 -2.97 13.18
CA ASN A 21 5.88 -1.89 14.12
C ASN A 21 7.34 -1.90 14.59
N SER A 22 7.90 -3.07 14.84
CA SER A 22 9.32 -3.21 15.20
C SER A 22 10.24 -2.78 14.06
N ILE A 23 9.95 -3.20 12.83
CA ILE A 23 10.68 -2.76 11.62
C ILE A 23 10.60 -1.24 11.45
N LYS A 24 9.42 -0.66 11.66
CA LYS A 24 9.20 0.79 11.59
C LYS A 24 10.03 1.56 12.63
N ARG A 25 10.17 1.02 13.84
CA ARG A 25 11.04 1.60 14.89
C ARG A 25 12.51 1.50 14.51
N LEU A 26 12.96 0.39 13.92
CA LEU A 26 14.33 0.28 13.39
C LEU A 26 14.62 1.39 12.36
N ASN A 27 13.66 1.68 11.49
CA ASN A 27 13.78 2.77 10.52
C ASN A 27 13.78 4.15 11.17
N ARG A 28 12.75 4.48 11.96
CA ARG A 28 12.53 5.83 12.50
C ARG A 28 13.44 6.18 13.67
N ASP A 29 13.59 5.27 14.63
CA ASP A 29 14.25 5.55 15.91
C ASP A 29 15.77 5.34 15.79
N LEU A 30 16.19 4.35 15.00
CA LEU A 30 17.60 3.97 14.84
C LEU A 30 18.22 4.40 13.50
N GLY A 31 17.46 5.13 12.68
CA GLY A 31 17.91 5.67 11.40
C GLY A 31 18.35 4.61 10.38
N LYS A 32 17.81 3.39 10.46
CA LYS A 32 18.21 2.29 9.55
C LYS A 32 17.43 2.37 8.23
N THR A 33 18.15 2.27 7.12
CA THR A 33 17.53 1.96 5.82
C THR A 33 17.02 0.51 5.84
N ILE A 34 15.73 0.34 5.52
CA ILE A 34 15.05 -0.94 5.45
C ILE A 34 14.69 -1.25 4.00
N ILE A 35 15.01 -2.46 3.54
CA ILE A 35 14.45 -3.05 2.33
C ILE A 35 13.49 -4.14 2.78
N LEU A 36 12.25 -4.09 2.32
CA LEU A 36 11.21 -5.03 2.69
C LEU A 36 10.63 -5.63 1.42
N VAL A 37 10.74 -6.95 1.27
CA VAL A 37 10.05 -7.72 0.24
C VAL A 37 8.79 -8.29 0.85
N GLU A 38 7.64 -7.98 0.26
CA GLU A 38 6.33 -8.44 0.72
C GLU A 38 5.36 -8.61 -0.43
N GLN A 39 4.51 -9.62 -0.31
CA GLN A 39 3.38 -9.88 -1.21
C GLN A 39 2.05 -9.37 -0.61
N ARG A 40 1.98 -9.18 0.72
CA ARG A 40 0.77 -8.73 1.43
C ARG A 40 0.72 -7.21 1.57
N LEU A 41 0.51 -6.51 0.46
CA LEU A 41 0.63 -5.05 0.38
C LEU A 41 -0.26 -4.28 1.37
N ASP A 42 -1.47 -4.74 1.67
CA ASP A 42 -2.41 -4.06 2.58
C ASP A 42 -1.80 -3.70 3.96
N LYS A 43 -0.79 -4.44 4.41
CA LYS A 43 -0.18 -4.25 5.72
C LYS A 43 0.98 -3.26 5.72
N CYS A 44 1.80 -3.25 4.68
CA CYS A 44 3.07 -2.52 4.69
C CYS A 44 3.21 -1.46 3.59
N PHE A 45 2.32 -1.43 2.59
CA PHE A 45 2.43 -0.53 1.43
C PHE A 45 2.55 0.94 1.83
N HIS A 46 1.72 1.38 2.78
CA HIS A 46 1.71 2.75 3.30
C HIS A 46 2.95 3.13 4.12
N MET A 47 3.79 2.16 4.51
CA MET A 47 4.99 2.39 5.30
C MET A 47 6.19 2.78 4.42
N ALA A 48 6.13 2.48 3.11
CA ALA A 48 7.26 2.64 2.21
C ALA A 48 7.44 4.09 1.76
N ASP A 49 8.68 4.57 1.72
CA ASP A 49 9.02 5.84 1.06
C ASP A 49 9.09 5.67 -0.47
N ARG A 50 9.51 4.47 -0.92
CA ARG A 50 9.69 4.07 -2.32
C ARG A 50 9.27 2.61 -2.48
N ILE A 51 8.65 2.30 -3.62
CA ILE A 51 8.23 0.96 -4.00
C ILE A 51 8.85 0.64 -5.36
N ILE A 52 9.39 -0.57 -5.48
CA ILE A 52 9.94 -1.13 -6.72
C ILE A 52 9.11 -2.36 -7.04
N PHE A 53 8.58 -2.42 -8.26
CA PHE A 53 7.84 -3.57 -8.79
C PHE A 53 8.77 -4.37 -9.67
N MET A 54 8.82 -5.67 -9.43
CA MET A 54 9.67 -6.60 -10.16
C MET A 54 8.84 -7.73 -10.75
N GLU A 55 9.17 -8.14 -11.98
CA GLU A 55 8.60 -9.29 -12.66
C GLU A 55 9.69 -9.92 -13.52
N ASN A 56 9.79 -11.26 -13.52
CA ASN A 56 10.77 -12.00 -14.33
C ASN A 56 12.24 -11.53 -14.20
N GLY A 57 12.63 -11.06 -13.01
CA GLY A 57 13.98 -10.57 -12.73
C GLY A 57 14.25 -9.13 -13.19
N GLU A 58 13.26 -8.44 -13.76
CA GLU A 58 13.38 -7.05 -14.21
C GLU A 58 12.56 -6.09 -13.33
N ILE A 59 13.00 -4.84 -13.25
CA ILE A 59 12.22 -3.75 -12.64
C ILE A 59 11.22 -3.25 -13.68
N ILE A 60 9.94 -3.49 -13.44
CA ILE A 60 8.84 -3.10 -14.33
C ILE A 60 8.18 -1.77 -13.94
N GLY A 61 8.51 -1.24 -12.76
CA GLY A 61 7.98 0.01 -12.27
C GLY A 61 8.60 0.44 -10.96
N GLN A 62 8.59 1.73 -10.69
CA GLN A 62 8.99 2.31 -9.42
C GLN A 62 8.15 3.54 -9.11
N GLY A 63 7.91 3.80 -7.83
CA GLY A 63 7.08 4.92 -7.40
C GLY A 63 7.09 5.11 -5.90
N THR A 64 6.16 5.93 -5.43
CA THR A 64 5.82 6.06 -4.00
C THR A 64 4.43 5.47 -3.79
N PRO A 65 4.01 5.15 -2.56
CA PRO A 65 2.67 4.62 -2.32
C PRO A 65 1.55 5.48 -2.94
N LYS A 66 1.75 6.80 -3.00
CA LYS A 66 0.78 7.76 -3.57
C LYS A 66 0.91 7.99 -5.07
N ASN A 67 2.02 7.59 -5.68
CA ASN A 67 2.30 7.82 -7.09
C ASN A 67 2.93 6.57 -7.70
N ILE A 68 2.06 5.63 -8.08
CA ILE A 68 2.42 4.37 -8.71
C ILE A 68 2.18 4.50 -10.23
N PRO A 69 3.09 4.01 -11.09
CA PRO A 69 2.87 4.03 -12.52
C PRO A 69 1.56 3.34 -12.94
N GLU A 70 0.84 3.93 -13.89
CA GLU A 70 -0.48 3.46 -14.33
C GLU A 70 -0.44 2.02 -14.86
N ASN A 71 0.63 1.64 -15.56
CA ASN A 71 0.82 0.27 -16.04
C ASN A 71 0.88 -0.76 -14.90
N ILE A 72 1.35 -0.35 -13.72
CA ILE A 72 1.38 -1.21 -12.53
C ILE A 72 -0.02 -1.27 -11.90
N VAL A 73 -0.66 -0.11 -11.73
CA VAL A 73 -2.01 0.03 -11.17
C VAL A 73 -3.06 -0.79 -11.93
N ASN A 74 -2.87 -0.99 -13.23
CA ASN A 74 -3.78 -1.75 -14.08
C ASN A 74 -3.50 -3.25 -14.15
N LYS A 75 -2.28 -3.69 -13.80
CA LYS A 75 -1.83 -5.08 -14.00
C LYS A 75 -1.61 -5.86 -12.70
N TYR A 76 -1.27 -5.18 -11.60
CA TYR A 76 -0.89 -5.83 -10.35
C TYR A 76 -1.83 -5.49 -9.20
N HIS A 77 -1.80 -6.35 -8.19
CA HIS A 77 -2.53 -6.12 -6.97
C HIS A 77 -2.01 -4.86 -6.26
N LEU A 78 -2.93 -4.00 -5.86
CA LEU A 78 -2.68 -2.86 -4.98
C LEU A 78 -3.33 -3.15 -3.62
N PRO A 79 -3.09 -2.32 -2.58
CA PRO A 79 -3.91 -2.41 -1.38
C PRO A 79 -5.39 -2.34 -1.75
N THR A 80 -6.20 -3.22 -1.16
CA THR A 80 -7.59 -3.49 -1.52
C THR A 80 -8.43 -2.22 -1.56
N ILE A 81 -8.22 -1.31 -0.61
CA ILE A 81 -8.93 -0.03 -0.55
C ILE A 81 -8.63 0.87 -1.76
N THR A 82 -7.39 0.88 -2.24
CA THR A 82 -6.95 1.63 -3.43
C THR A 82 -7.68 1.11 -4.66
N TYR A 83 -7.72 -0.22 -4.80
CA TYR A 83 -8.39 -0.91 -5.90
C TYR A 83 -9.89 -0.60 -5.92
N ILE A 84 -10.58 -0.72 -4.78
CA ILE A 84 -12.03 -0.43 -4.69
C ILE A 84 -12.36 1.00 -5.15
N PHE A 85 -11.58 2.00 -4.72
CA PHE A 85 -11.81 3.39 -5.12
C PHE A 85 -11.58 3.61 -6.62
N LYS A 86 -10.55 2.97 -7.17
CA LYS A 86 -10.26 3.01 -8.60
C LYS A 86 -11.40 2.40 -9.41
N GLU A 87 -11.86 1.20 -9.04
CA GLU A 87 -12.99 0.53 -9.71
C GLU A 87 -14.30 1.29 -9.56
N ALA A 88 -14.46 2.05 -8.49
CA ALA A 88 -15.58 2.97 -8.29
C ALA A 88 -15.47 4.28 -9.10
N GLY A 89 -14.44 4.46 -9.93
CA GLY A 89 -14.23 5.67 -10.75
C GLY A 89 -13.82 6.91 -9.94
N LEU A 90 -13.38 6.75 -8.69
CA LEU A 90 -13.01 7.86 -7.83
C LEU A 90 -11.60 8.36 -8.15
N GLN A 91 -11.43 9.67 -8.27
CA GLN A 91 -10.14 10.27 -8.57
C GLN A 91 -9.14 10.18 -7.41
N THR A 92 -9.63 10.17 -6.17
CA THR A 92 -8.78 10.09 -4.97
C THR A 92 -8.58 8.64 -4.56
N LEU A 93 -7.35 8.13 -4.70
CA LEU A 93 -7.01 6.75 -4.36
C LEU A 93 -6.36 6.67 -2.96
N PRO A 94 -7.07 6.21 -1.92
CA PRO A 94 -6.49 6.03 -0.60
C PRO A 94 -5.50 4.86 -0.59
N ILE A 95 -4.44 4.97 0.21
CA ILE A 95 -3.46 3.88 0.40
C ILE A 95 -3.70 3.12 1.71
N THR A 96 -4.64 3.59 2.55
CA THR A 96 -5.06 2.94 3.78
C THR A 96 -6.58 2.95 3.95
N VAL A 97 -7.10 1.98 4.69
CA VAL A 97 -8.53 1.92 5.07
C VAL A 97 -8.95 3.17 5.84
N LYS A 98 -8.07 3.73 6.68
CA LYS A 98 -8.34 4.96 7.42
C LYS A 98 -8.57 6.14 6.47
N GLU A 99 -7.65 6.35 5.52
CA GLU A 99 -7.80 7.41 4.51
C GLU A 99 -9.07 7.23 3.68
N GLY A 100 -9.35 6.00 3.22
CA GLY A 100 -10.56 5.72 2.44
C GLY A 100 -11.83 6.01 3.23
N ARG A 101 -11.88 5.60 4.51
CA ARG A 101 -13.01 5.93 5.40
C ARG A 101 -13.16 7.44 5.60
N ASP A 102 -12.06 8.15 5.78
CA ASP A 102 -12.10 9.61 5.97
C ASP A 102 -12.60 10.31 4.69
N ILE A 103 -12.20 9.85 3.50
CA ILE A 103 -12.71 10.36 2.22
C ILE A 103 -14.22 10.11 2.09
N ILE A 104 -14.70 8.88 2.34
CA ILE A 104 -16.12 8.55 2.26
C ILE A 104 -16.95 9.41 3.22
N ARG A 105 -16.46 9.60 4.45
CA ARG A 105 -17.16 10.39 5.46
C ARG A 105 -17.23 11.88 5.09
N ASN A 106 -16.17 12.41 4.49
CA ASN A 106 -16.07 13.84 4.15
C ASN A 106 -16.78 14.17 2.83
N ASN A 107 -16.89 13.22 1.89
CA ASN A 107 -17.51 13.44 0.57
C ASN A 107 -19.03 13.17 0.50
N LYS A 108 -19.72 12.96 1.64
CA LYS A 108 -21.19 12.85 1.74
C LYS A 108 -21.89 12.09 0.59
N PHE A 109 -21.31 11.06 -0.04
CA PHE A 109 -21.96 10.30 -1.13
C PHE A 109 -22.77 11.16 -2.12
N GLN A 110 -22.28 12.36 -2.48
CA GLN A 110 -23.13 13.35 -3.17
C GLN A 110 -23.30 13.08 -4.68
N ASP A 111 -22.53 12.14 -5.26
CA ASP A 111 -22.51 11.88 -6.71
C ASP A 111 -22.86 10.43 -7.10
N LEU A 112 -23.60 9.68 -6.26
CA LEU A 112 -24.20 8.38 -6.67
C LEU A 112 -25.67 8.51 -7.11
N LYS A 113 -26.08 9.69 -7.59
CA LYS A 113 -27.36 9.85 -8.28
C LYS A 113 -27.15 10.43 -9.68
N GLU A 114 -27.84 9.77 -10.61
CA GLU A 114 -28.09 10.14 -12.01
C GLU A 114 -26.94 9.85 -12.98
N ASP A 115 -26.95 8.63 -13.51
CA ASP A 115 -27.12 8.50 -14.96
C ASP A 115 -28.43 7.71 -15.19
N ASP A 116 -29.40 8.38 -15.81
CA ASP A 116 -30.67 7.83 -16.34
C ASP A 116 -30.43 6.79 -17.46
#